data_AF-A0A950QL96-F1
#
_entry.id   AF-A0A950QL96-F1
#
_cell.length_a   1.000
_cell.length_b   1.000
_cell.length_c   1.000
_cell.angle_alpha   90.00
_cell.angle_beta   90.00
_cell.angle_gamma   90.00
#
_symmetry.space_group_name_H-M   'P 1'
#
loop_
_entity.id
_entity.type
_entity.pdbx_description
1 polymer ?
#
loop_
_entity_poly.entity_id
_entity_poly.type
_entity_poly.pdbx_seq_one_letter_code
_entity_poly.pdbx_strand_id
1 'polypeptide(L)'
;MLDPDTLARRIQESLANPSPDFWKATIDEAAEELRAAQDANENSAADRFWFLHKVASIRHRYIQCIEEIKAAKYYEAWCDLERVEIELSWLRKNPFYDPKDFDVIALEEQVSNWQSLFPYTIFFSPAFLEKRKECGICRAVVDPWTDCGHEIGKVYGGRECVHMVTKAEPLEISIVLDPVQKYSVAHSVLDKDGNSVDHHDYSPVKFVADRLHSPFDGFRIHKTKAWHPHSRYPETPPENPCPCESGRRYADCCQTKPGVLRPHFQVMFEKPPPSNMPAIVFSEAREG
;
A
#
# COMPACT_ATOMS: atom_id res chain seq x y z
N MET A 1 -32.78 -3.68 -11.97
CA MET A 1 -31.85 -2.61 -11.63
C MET A 1 -32.08 -2.27 -10.18
N LEU A 2 -31.14 -2.69 -9.34
CA LEU A 2 -31.07 -2.30 -7.94
C LEU A 2 -30.94 -0.78 -7.86
N ASP A 3 -31.43 -0.19 -6.77
CA ASP A 3 -31.18 1.23 -6.50
C ASP A 3 -29.76 1.39 -5.89
N PRO A 4 -28.89 2.29 -6.41
CA PRO A 4 -27.55 2.48 -5.88
C PRO A 4 -27.51 2.81 -4.37
N ASP A 5 -28.49 3.54 -3.83
CA ASP A 5 -28.53 3.85 -2.39
C ASP A 5 -28.76 2.63 -1.52
N THR A 6 -29.53 1.67 -2.02
CA THR A 6 -29.76 0.39 -1.33
C THR A 6 -28.45 -0.38 -1.17
N LEU A 7 -27.64 -0.45 -2.23
CA LEU A 7 -26.32 -1.09 -2.18
C LEU A 7 -25.33 -0.30 -1.32
N ALA A 8 -25.34 1.04 -1.44
CA ALA A 8 -24.51 1.93 -0.64
C ALA A 8 -24.72 1.70 0.85
N ARG A 9 -25.97 1.71 1.32
CA ARG A 9 -26.29 1.46 2.74
C ARG A 9 -25.79 0.10 3.22
N ARG A 10 -25.92 -0.94 2.41
CA ARG A 10 -25.45 -2.29 2.77
C ARG A 10 -23.92 -2.33 2.92
N ILE A 11 -23.20 -1.64 2.04
CA ILE A 11 -21.73 -1.50 2.12
C ILE A 11 -21.34 -0.72 3.38
N GLN A 12 -22.01 0.39 3.66
CA GLN A 12 -21.77 1.22 4.85
C GLN A 12 -21.95 0.43 6.15
N GLU A 13 -23.00 -0.39 6.24
CA GLU A 13 -23.26 -1.27 7.39
C GLU A 13 -22.21 -2.40 7.53
N SER A 14 -21.43 -2.67 6.47
CA SER A 14 -20.52 -3.81 6.38
C SER A 14 -19.05 -3.42 6.17
N LEU A 15 -18.65 -2.16 6.37
CA LEU A 15 -17.28 -1.69 6.08
C LEU A 15 -16.19 -2.46 6.82
N ALA A 16 -16.47 -2.91 8.04
CA ALA A 16 -15.55 -3.70 8.86
C ALA A 16 -15.65 -5.22 8.65
N ASN A 17 -16.43 -5.68 7.64
CA ASN A 17 -16.61 -7.11 7.38
C ASN A 17 -15.31 -7.73 6.87
N PRO A 18 -14.70 -8.69 7.60
CA PRO A 18 -13.42 -9.26 7.23
C PRO A 18 -13.53 -10.35 6.16
N SER A 19 -14.73 -10.72 5.70
CA SER A 19 -14.95 -11.84 4.78
C SER A 19 -14.60 -11.46 3.33
N PRO A 20 -13.60 -12.10 2.69
CA PRO A 20 -13.33 -11.91 1.27
C PRO A 20 -14.54 -12.25 0.40
N ASP A 21 -15.27 -13.33 0.73
CA ASP A 21 -16.43 -13.79 -0.05
C ASP A 21 -17.55 -12.76 -0.09
N PHE A 22 -17.79 -12.04 1.01
CA PHE A 22 -18.77 -10.97 1.05
C PHE A 22 -18.43 -9.84 0.06
N TRP A 23 -17.16 -9.42 0.06
CA TRP A 23 -16.72 -8.35 -0.83
C TRP A 23 -16.70 -8.82 -2.28
N LYS A 24 -16.32 -10.07 -2.54
CA LYS A 24 -16.38 -10.66 -3.88
C LYS A 24 -17.81 -10.68 -4.43
N ALA A 25 -18.78 -11.16 -3.64
CA ALA A 25 -20.19 -11.12 -4.05
C ALA A 25 -20.69 -9.69 -4.29
N THR A 26 -20.25 -8.73 -3.46
CA THR A 26 -20.60 -7.30 -3.63
C THR A 26 -19.97 -6.70 -4.89
N ILE A 27 -18.75 -7.08 -5.24
CA ILE A 27 -18.08 -6.69 -6.48
C ILE A 27 -18.87 -7.20 -7.69
N ASP A 28 -19.25 -8.47 -7.68
CA ASP A 28 -19.99 -9.10 -8.79
C ASP A 28 -21.36 -8.43 -9.00
N GLU A 29 -22.11 -8.19 -7.92
CA GLU A 29 -23.41 -7.49 -7.97
C GLU A 29 -23.27 -6.04 -8.45
N ALA A 30 -22.28 -5.29 -7.94
CA ALA A 30 -22.04 -3.91 -8.37
C ALA A 30 -21.60 -3.84 -9.84
N ALA A 31 -20.85 -4.84 -10.33
CA ALA A 31 -20.43 -4.92 -11.73
C ALA A 31 -21.59 -5.25 -12.67
N GLU A 32 -22.53 -6.11 -12.25
CA GLU A 32 -23.75 -6.40 -12.99
C GLU A 32 -24.63 -5.15 -13.13
N GLU A 33 -24.88 -4.45 -12.03
CA GLU A 33 -25.71 -3.24 -12.02
C GLU A 33 -25.04 -2.07 -12.76
N LEU A 34 -23.70 -1.95 -12.67
CA LEU A 34 -22.93 -1.01 -13.47
C LEU A 34 -23.14 -1.23 -14.97
N ARG A 35 -23.05 -2.49 -15.44
CA ARG A 35 -23.28 -2.83 -16.85
C ARG A 35 -24.72 -2.53 -17.26
N ALA A 36 -25.70 -2.90 -16.42
CA ALA A 36 -27.10 -2.62 -16.70
C ALA A 36 -27.38 -1.11 -16.83
N ALA A 37 -26.81 -0.29 -15.95
CA ALA A 37 -26.91 1.17 -16.01
C ALA A 37 -26.23 1.75 -17.26
N GLN A 38 -25.08 1.20 -17.67
CA GLN A 38 -24.39 1.60 -18.90
C GLN A 38 -25.21 1.28 -20.15
N ASP A 39 -25.79 0.08 -20.23
CA ASP A 39 -26.63 -0.34 -21.36
C ASP A 39 -27.92 0.50 -21.45
N ALA A 40 -28.47 0.91 -20.30
CA ALA A 40 -29.60 1.82 -20.21
C ALA A 40 -29.24 3.30 -20.46
N ASN A 41 -27.95 3.64 -20.64
CA ASN A 41 -27.42 5.01 -20.72
C ASN A 41 -27.76 5.89 -19.48
N GLU A 42 -27.91 5.26 -18.32
CA GLU A 42 -28.16 5.93 -17.04
C GLU A 42 -26.83 6.35 -16.39
N ASN A 43 -26.18 7.37 -16.95
CA ASN A 43 -24.83 7.78 -16.54
C ASN A 43 -24.67 8.03 -15.03
N SER A 44 -25.66 8.69 -14.41
CA SER A 44 -25.64 8.98 -12.96
C SER A 44 -25.66 7.69 -12.11
N ALA A 45 -26.47 6.70 -12.51
CA ALA A 45 -26.50 5.41 -11.83
C ALA A 45 -25.20 4.62 -12.07
N ALA A 46 -24.69 4.63 -13.30
CA ALA A 46 -23.43 3.97 -13.66
C ALA A 46 -22.24 4.55 -12.86
N ASP A 47 -22.16 5.86 -12.71
CA ASP A 47 -21.13 6.53 -11.92
C ASP A 47 -21.17 6.12 -10.44
N ARG A 48 -22.37 6.01 -9.86
CA ARG A 48 -22.57 5.58 -8.47
C ARG A 48 -22.25 4.09 -8.29
N PHE A 49 -22.66 3.22 -9.22
CA PHE A 49 -22.27 1.81 -9.17
C PHE A 49 -20.77 1.60 -9.36
N TRP A 50 -20.11 2.40 -10.20
CA TRP A 50 -18.65 2.40 -10.29
C TRP A 50 -18.00 2.72 -8.94
N PHE A 51 -18.52 3.70 -8.21
CA PHE A 51 -18.01 4.05 -6.88
C PHE A 51 -18.14 2.88 -5.90
N LEU A 52 -19.32 2.28 -5.82
CA LEU A 52 -19.61 1.16 -4.91
C LEU A 52 -18.78 -0.08 -5.26
N HIS A 53 -18.66 -0.39 -6.56
CA HIS A 53 -17.78 -1.43 -7.06
C HIS A 53 -16.32 -1.18 -6.64
N LYS A 54 -15.84 0.05 -6.75
CA LYS A 54 -14.48 0.42 -6.36
C LYS A 54 -14.23 0.31 -4.86
N VAL A 55 -15.18 0.77 -4.03
CA VAL A 55 -15.11 0.57 -2.58
C VAL A 55 -14.99 -0.92 -2.25
N ALA A 56 -15.87 -1.75 -2.80
CA ALA A 56 -15.84 -3.20 -2.54
C ALA A 56 -14.54 -3.86 -3.03
N SER A 57 -14.04 -3.46 -4.20
CA SER A 57 -12.76 -3.93 -4.77
C SER A 57 -11.57 -3.58 -3.87
N ILE A 58 -11.51 -2.35 -3.37
CA ILE A 58 -10.47 -1.89 -2.45
C ILE A 58 -10.49 -2.71 -1.17
N ARG A 59 -11.68 -2.94 -0.57
CA ARG A 59 -11.78 -3.72 0.67
C ARG A 59 -11.39 -5.18 0.48
N HIS A 60 -11.82 -5.80 -0.61
CA HIS A 60 -11.39 -7.14 -0.98
C HIS A 60 -9.87 -7.23 -1.09
N ARG A 61 -9.25 -6.34 -1.89
CA ARG A 61 -7.79 -6.31 -2.10
C ARG A 61 -7.03 -6.04 -0.80
N TYR A 62 -7.53 -5.13 0.02
CA TYR A 62 -6.90 -4.83 1.31
C TYR A 62 -6.91 -6.07 2.24
N ILE A 63 -8.01 -6.84 2.27
CA ILE A 63 -8.04 -8.11 3.03
C ILE A 63 -7.02 -9.11 2.46
N GLN A 64 -6.96 -9.26 1.14
CA GLN A 64 -5.98 -10.13 0.47
C GLN A 64 -4.54 -9.76 0.85
N CYS A 65 -4.21 -8.47 0.84
CA CYS A 65 -2.91 -7.99 1.30
C CYS A 65 -2.60 -8.45 2.73
N ILE A 66 -3.56 -8.34 3.67
CA ILE A 66 -3.33 -8.79 5.05
C ILE A 66 -3.14 -10.31 5.13
N GLU A 67 -3.86 -11.09 4.32
CA GLU A 67 -3.68 -12.54 4.20
C GLU A 67 -2.29 -12.88 3.64
N GLU A 68 -1.82 -12.14 2.63
CA GLU A 68 -0.49 -12.29 2.04
C GLU A 68 0.62 -11.97 3.04
N ILE A 69 0.47 -10.89 3.82
CA ILE A 69 1.39 -10.56 4.93
C ILE A 69 1.46 -11.71 5.94
N LYS A 70 0.31 -12.26 6.34
CA LYS A 70 0.25 -13.40 7.27
C LYS A 70 0.87 -14.68 6.66
N ALA A 71 0.80 -14.83 5.35
CA ALA A 71 1.42 -15.91 4.60
C ALA A 71 2.90 -15.64 4.23
N ALA A 72 3.50 -14.55 4.73
CA ALA A 72 4.87 -14.11 4.43
C ALA A 72 5.15 -13.83 2.93
N LYS A 73 4.11 -13.48 2.16
CA LYS A 73 4.20 -13.02 0.77
C LYS A 73 4.30 -11.49 0.72
N TYR A 74 5.43 -10.97 1.19
CA TYR A 74 5.58 -9.54 1.48
C TYR A 74 5.62 -8.66 0.22
N TYR A 75 6.21 -9.14 -0.88
CA TYR A 75 6.27 -8.36 -2.11
C TYR A 75 4.90 -8.24 -2.79
N GLU A 76 4.13 -9.32 -2.82
CA GLU A 76 2.76 -9.34 -3.31
C GLU A 76 1.88 -8.38 -2.50
N ALA A 77 1.96 -8.46 -1.17
CA ALA A 77 1.23 -7.57 -0.28
C ALA A 77 1.59 -6.10 -0.50
N TRP A 78 2.86 -5.79 -0.75
CA TRP A 78 3.30 -4.44 -1.06
C TRP A 78 2.72 -3.91 -2.38
N CYS A 79 2.72 -4.73 -3.42
CA CYS A 79 2.09 -4.39 -4.70
C CYS A 79 0.59 -4.11 -4.51
N ASP A 80 -0.09 -4.91 -3.69
CA ASP A 80 -1.51 -4.71 -3.39
C ASP A 80 -1.76 -3.46 -2.55
N LEU A 81 -0.90 -3.12 -1.58
CA LEU A 81 -1.01 -1.87 -0.81
C LEU A 81 -0.87 -0.63 -1.69
N GLU A 82 0.10 -0.61 -2.61
CA GLU A 82 0.23 0.48 -3.58
C GLU A 82 -1.02 0.56 -4.46
N ARG A 83 -1.54 -0.57 -4.94
CA ARG A 83 -2.76 -0.58 -5.74
C ARG A 83 -3.93 0.00 -4.95
N VAL A 84 -4.09 -0.38 -3.69
CA VAL A 84 -5.14 0.17 -2.80
C VAL A 84 -4.97 1.69 -2.64
N GLU A 85 -3.76 2.19 -2.40
CA GLU A 85 -3.47 3.63 -2.29
C GLU A 85 -3.89 4.39 -3.56
N ILE A 86 -3.53 3.87 -4.74
CA ILE A 86 -3.91 4.46 -6.02
C ILE A 86 -5.43 4.49 -6.18
N GLU A 87 -6.11 3.38 -5.91
CA GLU A 87 -7.57 3.28 -6.05
C GLU A 87 -8.32 4.19 -5.05
N LEU A 88 -7.81 4.35 -3.82
CA LEU A 88 -8.36 5.30 -2.85
C LEU A 88 -8.25 6.74 -3.35
N SER A 89 -7.12 7.09 -3.98
CA SER A 89 -6.94 8.42 -4.59
C SER A 89 -7.99 8.71 -5.67
N TRP A 90 -8.41 7.69 -6.43
CA TRP A 90 -9.45 7.80 -7.45
C TRP A 90 -10.85 7.97 -6.85
N LEU A 91 -11.17 7.26 -5.77
CA LEU A 91 -12.41 7.46 -5.03
C LEU A 91 -12.50 8.90 -4.49
N ARG A 92 -11.42 9.41 -3.91
CA ARG A 92 -11.35 10.77 -3.38
C ARG A 92 -11.54 11.83 -4.48
N LYS A 93 -11.05 11.56 -5.68
CA LYS A 93 -11.22 12.45 -6.85
C LYS A 93 -12.66 12.43 -7.40
N ASN A 94 -13.43 11.37 -7.12
CA ASN A 94 -14.78 11.15 -7.63
C ASN A 94 -15.77 10.82 -6.49
N PRO A 95 -16.08 11.78 -5.59
CA PRO A 95 -16.98 11.55 -4.47
C PRO A 95 -18.45 11.55 -4.93
N PHE A 96 -18.90 10.44 -5.52
CA PHE A 96 -20.33 10.20 -5.80
C PHE A 96 -21.14 9.94 -4.53
N TYR A 97 -20.45 9.54 -3.46
CA TYR A 97 -20.90 9.55 -2.08
C TYR A 97 -19.85 10.25 -1.20
N ASP A 98 -20.21 10.64 0.03
CA ASP A 98 -19.24 11.22 0.96
C ASP A 98 -18.17 10.16 1.31
N PRO A 99 -16.87 10.40 1.04
CA PRO A 99 -15.81 9.45 1.36
C PRO A 99 -15.73 9.08 2.86
N LYS A 100 -16.25 9.92 3.75
CA LYS A 100 -16.33 9.65 5.19
C LYS A 100 -17.28 8.50 5.49
N ASP A 101 -18.40 8.41 4.78
CA ASP A 101 -19.40 7.35 4.99
C ASP A 101 -18.88 5.97 4.62
N PHE A 102 -17.75 5.89 3.90
CA PHE A 102 -17.10 4.66 3.45
C PHE A 102 -15.70 4.46 4.06
N ASP A 103 -15.37 5.20 5.14
CA ASP A 103 -14.09 5.14 5.85
C ASP A 103 -12.86 5.26 4.92
N VAL A 104 -12.97 6.02 3.82
CA VAL A 104 -11.88 6.14 2.83
C VAL A 104 -10.63 6.72 3.47
N ILE A 105 -10.77 7.80 4.24
CA ILE A 105 -9.65 8.49 4.90
C ILE A 105 -8.98 7.57 5.94
N ALA A 106 -9.78 6.86 6.73
CA ALA A 106 -9.25 5.93 7.72
C ALA A 106 -8.46 4.79 7.04
N LEU A 107 -8.94 4.28 5.91
CA LEU A 107 -8.21 3.25 5.17
C LEU A 107 -6.92 3.79 4.53
N GLU A 108 -6.93 5.01 4.00
CA GLU A 108 -5.72 5.69 3.51
C GLU A 108 -4.64 5.79 4.62
N GLU A 109 -5.04 6.17 5.83
CA GLU A 109 -4.15 6.21 6.99
C GLU A 109 -3.59 4.82 7.34
N GLN A 110 -4.42 3.78 7.33
CA GLN A 110 -3.97 2.41 7.59
C GLN A 110 -2.99 1.90 6.52
N VAL A 111 -3.27 2.16 5.24
CA VAL A 111 -2.37 1.79 4.13
C VAL A 111 -1.03 2.50 4.26
N SER A 112 -1.03 3.79 4.58
CA SER A 112 0.21 4.55 4.85
C SER A 112 0.99 3.99 6.03
N ASN A 113 0.31 3.62 7.12
CA ASN A 113 0.94 2.97 8.26
C ASN A 113 1.60 1.65 7.86
N TRP A 114 0.89 0.78 7.13
CA TRP A 114 1.45 -0.46 6.61
C TRP A 114 2.68 -0.21 5.75
N GLN A 115 2.58 0.65 4.74
CA GLN A 115 3.68 0.96 3.84
C GLN A 115 4.92 1.46 4.61
N SER A 116 4.72 2.22 5.69
CA SER A 116 5.82 2.74 6.51
C SER A 116 6.61 1.68 7.30
N LEU A 117 6.06 0.48 7.48
CA LEU A 117 6.72 -0.68 8.11
C LEU A 117 7.56 -1.47 7.13
N PHE A 118 7.25 -1.36 5.82
CA PHE A 118 8.01 -2.08 4.82
C PHE A 118 9.44 -1.52 4.72
N PRO A 119 10.43 -2.40 4.56
CA PRO A 119 11.85 -2.05 4.56
C PRO A 119 12.36 -1.53 3.20
N TYR A 120 11.49 -1.35 2.21
CA TYR A 120 11.87 -0.92 0.86
C TYR A 120 12.28 0.56 0.83
N THR A 121 13.45 0.82 0.26
CA THR A 121 14.04 2.17 0.20
C THR A 121 14.65 2.52 -1.15
N ILE A 122 14.88 1.54 -2.02
CA ILE A 122 15.51 1.71 -3.33
C ILE A 122 14.60 1.12 -4.38
N PHE A 123 14.32 1.90 -5.42
CA PHE A 123 13.37 1.54 -6.46
C PHE A 123 13.91 1.91 -7.85
N PHE A 124 13.39 1.22 -8.86
CA PHE A 124 13.64 1.55 -10.26
C PHE A 124 12.51 2.45 -10.79
N SER A 125 12.88 3.55 -11.45
CA SER A 125 11.93 4.46 -12.08
C SER A 125 12.26 4.57 -13.57
N PRO A 126 11.39 4.04 -14.46
CA PRO A 126 11.59 4.14 -15.89
C PRO A 126 11.14 5.52 -16.42
N ALA A 127 11.90 6.06 -17.37
CA ALA A 127 11.52 7.24 -18.14
C ALA A 127 11.14 6.84 -19.57
N PHE A 128 10.00 7.34 -20.04
CA PHE A 128 9.51 7.09 -21.40
C PHE A 128 9.24 8.41 -22.12
N LEU A 129 9.54 8.45 -23.42
CA LEU A 129 9.06 9.47 -24.33
C LEU A 129 7.69 9.06 -24.87
N GLU A 130 6.62 9.66 -24.34
CA GLU A 130 5.25 9.42 -24.82
C GLU A 130 5.03 10.12 -26.17
N LYS A 131 4.97 9.34 -27.26
CA LYS A 131 4.79 9.86 -28.62
C LYS A 131 3.32 10.02 -29.00
N ARG A 132 2.44 9.18 -28.47
CA ARG A 132 1.00 9.24 -28.75
C ARG A 132 0.20 8.69 -27.58
N LYS A 133 -0.84 9.42 -27.20
CA LYS A 133 -1.78 9.05 -26.15
C LYS A 133 -3.22 9.28 -26.63
N GLU A 134 -4.12 8.45 -26.14
CA GLU A 134 -5.56 8.50 -26.45
C GLU A 134 -6.37 8.55 -25.16
N CYS A 135 -7.49 9.27 -25.18
CA CYS A 135 -8.44 9.28 -24.07
C CYS A 135 -9.11 7.90 -23.89
N GLY A 136 -9.16 7.41 -22.66
CA GLY A 136 -9.84 6.16 -22.27
C GLY A 136 -11.35 6.16 -22.55
N ILE A 137 -11.98 7.33 -22.53
CA ILE A 137 -13.43 7.49 -22.68
C ILE A 137 -13.83 7.60 -24.15
N CYS A 138 -13.26 8.58 -24.87
CA CYS A 138 -13.69 8.92 -26.24
C CYS A 138 -12.69 8.53 -27.33
N ARG A 139 -11.51 8.00 -26.97
CA ARG A 139 -10.44 7.61 -27.91
C ARG A 139 -9.86 8.75 -28.75
N ALA A 140 -10.22 9.99 -28.46
CA ALA A 140 -9.58 11.15 -29.07
C ALA A 140 -8.07 11.16 -28.75
N VAL A 141 -7.27 11.54 -29.73
CA VAL A 141 -5.84 11.77 -29.53
C VAL A 141 -5.68 12.98 -28.61
N VAL A 142 -4.86 12.84 -27.58
CA VAL A 142 -4.55 13.92 -26.64
C VAL A 142 -3.11 14.32 -26.85
N ASP A 143 -2.84 15.60 -26.99
CA ASP A 143 -1.49 16.16 -27.12
C ASP A 143 -1.44 17.51 -26.37
N PRO A 144 -0.28 18.18 -26.26
CA PRO A 144 -0.19 19.44 -25.50
C PRO A 144 -1.07 20.58 -26.03
N TRP A 145 -1.60 20.47 -27.25
CA TRP A 145 -2.38 21.50 -27.94
C TRP A 145 -3.85 21.08 -28.13
N THR A 146 -4.14 19.78 -28.04
CA THR A 146 -5.47 19.20 -28.27
C THR A 146 -5.93 18.42 -27.06
N ASP A 147 -7.03 18.86 -26.45
CA ASP A 147 -7.74 18.12 -25.41
C ASP A 147 -9.13 17.67 -25.87
N CYS A 148 -9.68 16.67 -25.18
CA CYS A 148 -11.02 16.15 -25.43
C CYS A 148 -12.04 16.58 -24.36
N GLY A 149 -11.68 17.52 -23.49
CA GLY A 149 -12.47 17.95 -22.34
C GLY A 149 -12.60 16.95 -21.17
N HIS A 150 -12.21 15.68 -21.32
CA HIS A 150 -12.21 14.73 -20.20
C HIS A 150 -10.97 14.92 -19.31
N GLU A 151 -11.20 14.97 -17.99
CA GLU A 151 -10.14 15.12 -17.00
C GLU A 151 -9.60 13.74 -16.58
N ILE A 152 -8.27 13.58 -16.56
CA ILE A 152 -7.62 12.32 -16.13
C ILE A 152 -8.03 11.99 -14.69
N GLY A 153 -8.45 10.76 -14.45
CA GLY A 153 -8.90 10.26 -13.16
C GLY A 153 -10.32 10.70 -12.78
N LYS A 154 -11.08 11.37 -13.67
CA LYS A 154 -12.52 11.58 -13.48
C LYS A 154 -13.33 10.44 -14.10
N VAL A 155 -14.51 10.19 -13.54
CA VAL A 155 -15.41 9.12 -14.01
C VAL A 155 -16.55 9.70 -14.83
N TYR A 156 -16.86 9.03 -15.93
CA TYR A 156 -17.89 9.41 -16.89
C TYR A 156 -18.67 8.17 -17.33
N GLY A 157 -19.95 8.07 -16.93
CA GLY A 157 -20.81 6.93 -17.29
C GLY A 157 -20.26 5.60 -16.76
N GLY A 158 -19.73 5.61 -15.53
CA GLY A 158 -19.15 4.44 -14.88
C GLY A 158 -17.81 3.99 -15.44
N ARG A 159 -17.11 4.85 -16.18
CA ARG A 159 -15.74 4.60 -16.69
C ARG A 159 -14.79 5.70 -16.25
N GLU A 160 -13.64 5.31 -15.75
CA GLU A 160 -12.58 6.23 -15.37
C GLU A 160 -11.81 6.71 -16.61
N CYS A 161 -11.57 8.01 -16.70
CA CYS A 161 -10.78 8.60 -17.77
C CYS A 161 -9.29 8.42 -17.48
N VAL A 162 -8.63 7.57 -18.28
CA VAL A 162 -7.18 7.43 -18.28
C VAL A 162 -6.62 7.84 -19.64
N HIS A 163 -5.38 8.31 -19.70
CA HIS A 163 -4.67 8.44 -20.97
C HIS A 163 -3.94 7.15 -21.27
N MET A 164 -4.37 6.46 -22.34
CA MET A 164 -3.70 5.28 -22.83
C MET A 164 -2.56 5.70 -23.74
N VAL A 165 -1.33 5.48 -23.32
CA VAL A 165 -0.16 5.70 -24.15
C VAL A 165 -0.10 4.57 -25.19
N THR A 166 -0.37 4.90 -26.46
CA THR A 166 -0.37 3.93 -27.57
C THR A 166 0.97 3.83 -28.28
N LYS A 167 1.85 4.82 -28.07
CA LYS A 167 3.22 4.81 -28.58
C LYS A 167 4.15 5.50 -27.59
N ALA A 168 5.16 4.78 -27.12
CA ALA A 168 6.21 5.30 -26.25
C ALA A 168 7.56 4.71 -26.63
N GLU A 169 8.64 5.42 -26.27
CA GLU A 169 10.01 4.94 -26.38
C GLU A 169 10.68 4.98 -25.00
N PRO A 170 11.33 3.89 -24.55
CA PRO A 170 12.08 3.91 -23.30
C PRO A 170 13.33 4.81 -23.48
N LEU A 171 13.62 5.62 -22.46
CA LEU A 171 14.78 6.50 -22.43
C LEU A 171 15.83 6.00 -21.45
N GLU A 172 15.42 5.80 -20.20
CA GLU A 172 16.31 5.39 -19.11
C GLU A 172 15.55 4.64 -18.01
N ILE A 173 16.31 4.00 -17.14
CA ILE A 173 15.85 3.48 -15.85
C ILE A 173 16.77 4.07 -14.79
N SER A 174 16.18 4.86 -13.90
CA SER A 174 16.89 5.54 -12.81
C SER A 174 16.67 4.81 -11.48
N ILE A 175 17.65 4.88 -10.59
CA ILE A 175 17.54 4.37 -9.22
C ILE A 175 17.10 5.53 -8.33
N VAL A 176 15.98 5.37 -7.62
CA VAL A 176 15.36 6.43 -6.83
C VAL A 176 14.99 5.95 -5.42
N LEU A 177 14.87 6.89 -4.49
CA LEU A 177 14.44 6.62 -3.12
C LEU A 177 12.93 6.87 -2.91
N ASP A 178 12.31 7.64 -3.80
CA ASP A 178 10.90 8.04 -3.73
C ASP A 178 10.25 7.86 -5.13
N PRO A 179 9.73 6.67 -5.44
CA PRO A 179 9.15 6.37 -6.74
C PRO A 179 7.66 6.74 -6.81
N VAL A 180 7.19 7.07 -8.01
CA VAL A 180 5.75 7.05 -8.32
C VAL A 180 5.22 5.61 -8.41
N GLN A 181 6.08 4.68 -8.86
CA GLN A 181 5.79 3.26 -9.02
C GLN A 181 6.44 2.47 -7.87
N LYS A 182 5.78 2.46 -6.72
CA LYS A 182 6.28 1.84 -5.49
C LYS A 182 6.51 0.33 -5.66
N TYR A 183 5.78 -0.36 -6.54
CA TYR A 183 6.02 -1.79 -6.83
C TYR A 183 7.41 -2.08 -7.41
N SER A 184 8.10 -1.09 -8.00
CA SER A 184 9.38 -1.30 -8.69
C SER A 184 10.56 -1.38 -7.73
N VAL A 185 10.50 -2.28 -6.75
CA VAL A 185 11.52 -2.49 -5.71
C VAL A 185 12.80 -3.04 -6.32
N ALA A 186 13.94 -2.45 -5.98
CA ALA A 186 15.24 -2.94 -6.39
C ALA A 186 15.71 -4.12 -5.52
N HIS A 187 15.31 -5.34 -5.90
CA HIS A 187 15.86 -6.55 -5.28
C HIS A 187 17.31 -6.72 -5.75
N SER A 188 18.26 -6.51 -4.83
CA SER A 188 19.68 -6.33 -5.17
C SER A 188 20.55 -7.55 -4.89
N VAL A 189 19.98 -8.64 -4.37
CA VAL A 189 20.75 -9.82 -3.97
C VAL A 189 20.34 -10.99 -4.83
N LEU A 190 21.32 -11.66 -5.42
CA LEU A 190 21.13 -12.91 -6.13
C LEU A 190 21.57 -14.08 -5.24
N ASP A 191 20.85 -15.19 -5.27
CA ASP A 191 21.35 -16.45 -4.73
C ASP A 191 22.52 -16.99 -5.57
N LYS A 192 23.06 -18.12 -5.11
CA LYS A 192 24.15 -18.83 -5.79
C LYS A 192 23.76 -19.34 -7.18
N ASP A 193 22.46 -19.45 -7.46
CA ASP A 193 21.91 -19.90 -8.73
C ASP A 193 21.53 -18.72 -9.65
N GLY A 194 21.77 -17.48 -9.21
CA GLY A 194 21.50 -16.26 -9.96
C GLY A 194 20.06 -15.75 -9.86
N ASN A 195 19.23 -16.30 -8.98
CA ASN A 195 17.87 -15.83 -8.75
C ASN A 195 17.85 -14.67 -7.75
N SER A 196 16.99 -13.69 -7.97
CA SER A 196 16.77 -12.62 -7.01
C SER A 196 16.22 -13.16 -5.68
N VAL A 197 16.90 -12.87 -4.58
CA VAL A 197 16.46 -13.19 -3.21
C VAL A 197 16.13 -11.92 -2.46
N ASP A 198 15.03 -11.99 -1.72
CA ASP A 198 14.62 -10.94 -0.81
C ASP A 198 15.31 -11.11 0.57
N HIS A 199 16.25 -10.22 0.88
CA HIS A 199 16.98 -10.19 2.15
C HIS A 199 16.47 -9.12 3.13
N HIS A 200 15.30 -8.54 2.88
CA HIS A 200 14.78 -7.51 3.75
C HIS A 200 14.24 -8.09 5.07
N ASP A 201 14.28 -7.27 6.12
CA ASP A 201 13.74 -7.62 7.43
C ASP A 201 12.29 -7.16 7.57
N TYR A 202 11.37 -8.11 7.51
CA TYR A 202 9.93 -7.89 7.67
C TYR A 202 9.42 -8.06 9.10
N SER A 203 10.31 -8.16 10.09
CA SER A 203 9.93 -8.29 11.51
C SER A 203 8.94 -7.21 11.97
N PRO A 204 9.04 -5.92 11.57
CA PRO A 204 8.05 -4.91 11.94
C PRO A 204 6.67 -5.19 11.34
N VAL A 205 6.61 -5.59 10.07
CA VAL A 205 5.35 -5.94 9.37
C VAL A 205 4.70 -7.13 10.05
N LYS A 206 5.47 -8.20 10.29
CA LYS A 206 5.01 -9.41 10.98
C LYS A 206 4.54 -9.11 12.41
N PHE A 207 5.26 -8.26 13.13
CA PHE A 207 4.91 -7.86 14.50
C PHE A 207 3.48 -7.29 14.57
N VAL A 208 3.12 -6.41 13.64
CA VAL A 208 1.78 -5.84 13.56
C VAL A 208 0.76 -6.88 13.10
N ALA A 209 1.04 -7.62 12.04
CA ALA A 209 0.12 -8.60 11.47
C ALA A 209 -0.31 -9.70 12.46
N ASP A 210 0.62 -10.18 13.29
CA ASP A 210 0.34 -11.17 14.33
C ASP A 210 -0.59 -10.63 15.43
N ARG A 211 -0.65 -9.30 15.60
CA ARG A 211 -1.32 -8.63 16.73
C ARG A 211 -2.70 -8.05 16.39
N LEU A 212 -3.10 -8.06 15.12
CA LEU A 212 -4.42 -7.62 14.68
C LEU A 212 -5.44 -8.76 14.77
N HIS A 213 -6.63 -8.48 15.30
CA HIS A 213 -7.73 -9.45 15.34
C HIS A 213 -8.50 -9.47 14.01
N SER A 214 -8.65 -8.31 13.38
CA SER A 214 -9.29 -8.10 12.07
C SER A 214 -8.38 -7.31 11.13
N PRO A 215 -8.45 -7.51 9.80
CA PRO A 215 -7.73 -6.68 8.82
C PRO A 215 -7.97 -5.16 8.99
N PHE A 216 -9.18 -4.79 9.45
CA PHE A 216 -9.61 -3.41 9.61
C PHE A 216 -9.39 -2.84 11.02
N ASP A 217 -8.74 -3.59 11.92
CA ASP A 217 -8.36 -3.04 13.22
C ASP A 217 -7.28 -1.96 13.03
N GLY A 218 -7.53 -0.76 13.55
CA GLY A 218 -6.60 0.34 13.41
C GLY A 218 -5.37 0.19 14.29
N PHE A 219 -4.24 0.67 13.78
CA PHE A 219 -3.03 0.89 14.55
C PHE A 219 -2.33 2.16 14.10
N ARG A 220 -1.41 2.67 14.93
CA ARG A 220 -0.56 3.83 14.65
C ARG A 220 0.89 3.50 14.91
N ILE A 221 1.77 4.11 14.13
CA ILE A 221 3.22 3.91 14.24
C ILE A 221 3.90 5.21 14.61
N HIS A 222 4.80 5.13 15.60
CA HIS A 222 5.76 6.17 15.90
C HIS A 222 7.18 5.63 15.72
N LYS A 223 7.88 6.18 14.73
CA LYS A 223 9.29 5.91 14.49
C LYS A 223 10.12 6.74 15.46
N THR A 224 10.81 6.08 16.38
CA THR A 224 11.67 6.71 17.39
C THR A 224 13.03 6.03 17.43
N LYS A 225 13.81 6.27 18.48
CA LYS A 225 15.06 5.56 18.75
C LYS A 225 15.01 4.97 20.14
N ALA A 226 15.50 3.74 20.30
CA ALA A 226 15.57 3.07 21.60
C ALA A 226 16.98 2.54 21.87
N TRP A 227 17.30 2.38 23.16
CA TRP A 227 18.55 1.76 23.59
C TRP A 227 18.41 0.24 23.58
N HIS A 228 19.16 -0.41 22.71
CA HIS A 228 19.32 -1.85 22.74
C HIS A 228 20.42 -2.23 23.74
N PRO A 229 20.22 -3.29 24.54
CA PRO A 229 21.25 -3.76 25.47
C PRO A 229 22.56 -4.13 24.77
N HIS A 230 23.68 -3.82 25.40
CA HIS A 230 25.03 -4.16 24.90
C HIS A 230 25.23 -5.67 24.69
N SER A 231 24.50 -6.50 25.46
CA SER A 231 24.53 -7.97 25.32
C SER A 231 24.07 -8.48 23.95
N ARG A 232 23.42 -7.65 23.13
CA ARG A 232 23.05 -7.99 21.75
C ARG A 232 24.18 -7.78 20.74
N TYR A 233 25.25 -7.11 21.16
CA TYR A 233 26.41 -6.80 20.32
C TYR A 233 27.69 -7.38 20.95
N PRO A 234 27.71 -8.68 21.32
CA PRO A 234 28.85 -9.27 22.03
C PRO A 234 30.11 -9.28 21.16
N GLU A 235 29.94 -9.36 19.84
CA GLU A 235 31.01 -9.44 18.85
C GLU A 235 31.49 -8.08 18.34
N THR A 236 31.15 -6.96 18.99
CA THR A 236 31.61 -5.64 18.58
C THR A 236 32.77 -5.16 19.46
N PRO A 237 34.02 -5.32 19.00
CA PRO A 237 35.19 -4.70 19.61
C PRO A 237 35.07 -3.18 19.76
N PRO A 238 35.68 -2.58 20.79
CA PRO A 238 35.68 -1.13 21.01
C PRO A 238 36.19 -0.31 19.81
N GLU A 239 37.15 -0.84 19.06
CA GLU A 239 37.78 -0.23 17.90
C GLU A 239 36.92 -0.29 16.63
N ASN A 240 35.94 -1.19 16.56
CA ASN A 240 35.11 -1.37 15.39
C ASN A 240 34.08 -0.23 15.25
N PRO A 241 33.53 -0.01 14.04
CA PRO A 241 32.42 0.90 13.84
C PRO A 241 31.27 0.59 14.79
N CYS A 242 30.71 1.64 15.40
CA CYS A 242 29.66 1.52 16.38
C CYS A 242 28.39 0.95 15.72
N PRO A 243 27.71 -0.05 16.34
CA PRO A 243 26.51 -0.66 15.76
C PRO A 243 25.29 0.26 15.74
N CYS A 244 25.43 1.54 16.06
CA CYS A 244 24.40 2.56 15.85
C CYS A 244 24.50 3.24 14.48
N GLU A 245 25.45 2.79 13.64
CA GLU A 245 25.68 3.30 12.27
C GLU A 245 26.04 4.78 12.20
N SER A 246 26.57 5.35 13.30
CA SER A 246 27.02 6.75 13.34
C SER A 246 28.36 7.02 12.64
N GLY A 247 29.03 5.98 12.13
CA GLY A 247 30.37 6.06 11.53
C GLY A 247 31.53 6.22 12.53
N ARG A 248 31.24 6.40 13.83
CA ARG A 248 32.26 6.46 14.91
C ARG A 248 32.63 5.07 15.43
N ARG A 249 33.80 4.94 16.05
CA ARG A 249 34.19 3.72 16.78
C ARG A 249 33.26 3.47 17.95
N TYR A 250 33.09 2.21 18.33
CA TYR A 250 32.16 1.81 19.39
C TYR A 250 32.54 2.42 20.75
N ALA A 251 33.83 2.41 21.09
CA ALA A 251 34.39 3.01 22.30
C ALA A 251 34.04 4.50 22.46
N ASP A 252 34.08 5.22 21.35
CA ASP A 252 33.87 6.67 21.31
C ASP A 252 32.39 7.05 21.12
N CYS A 253 31.49 6.06 21.08
CA CYS A 253 30.09 6.27 20.72
C CYS A 253 29.09 5.68 21.72
N CYS A 254 28.62 4.45 21.51
CA CYS A 254 27.56 3.87 22.32
C CYS A 254 28.09 3.06 23.52
N GLN A 255 29.36 2.65 23.53
CA GLN A 255 29.89 1.81 24.61
C GLN A 255 29.78 2.47 25.99
N THR A 256 29.96 3.80 26.07
CA THR A 256 29.83 4.59 27.30
C THR A 256 28.40 4.97 27.66
N LYS A 257 27.42 4.58 26.83
CA LYS A 257 26.00 4.91 26.97
C LYS A 257 25.21 3.71 27.51
N PRO A 258 23.92 3.88 27.89
CA PRO A 258 23.11 2.77 28.43
C PRO A 258 22.94 1.56 27.49
N GLY A 259 23.25 1.72 26.21
CA GLY A 259 23.14 0.68 25.19
C GLY A 259 23.58 1.19 23.83
N VAL A 260 23.22 0.46 22.78
CA VAL A 260 23.34 0.92 21.39
C VAL A 260 22.04 1.57 20.95
N LEU A 261 22.11 2.82 20.47
CA LEU A 261 20.92 3.53 19.98
C LEU A 261 20.53 2.99 18.60
N ARG A 262 19.32 2.46 18.46
CA ARG A 262 18.80 1.90 17.21
C ARG A 262 17.44 2.50 16.85
N PRO A 263 17.05 2.51 15.55
CA PRO A 263 15.68 2.79 15.15
C PRO A 263 14.70 1.88 15.89
N HIS A 264 13.57 2.45 16.32
CA HIS A 264 12.52 1.75 17.04
C HIS A 264 11.16 2.10 16.47
N PHE A 265 10.32 1.08 16.29
CA PHE A 265 8.92 1.25 15.95
C PHE A 265 8.09 1.06 17.21
N GLN A 266 7.45 2.14 17.66
CA GLN A 266 6.42 2.06 18.69
C GLN A 266 5.06 1.93 18.00
N VAL A 267 4.38 0.81 18.21
CA VAL A 267 3.07 0.54 17.61
C VAL A 267 2.00 0.68 18.69
N MET A 268 0.95 1.46 18.40
CA MET A 268 -0.22 1.60 19.24
C MET A 268 -1.41 0.97 18.53
N PHE A 269 -1.99 -0.06 19.13
CA PHE A 269 -3.17 -0.74 18.60
C PHE A 269 -4.44 -0.13 19.19
N GLU A 270 -5.47 0.06 18.39
CA GLU A 270 -6.78 0.53 18.88
C GLU A 270 -7.46 -0.54 19.74
N LYS A 271 -7.26 -1.82 19.41
CA LYS A 271 -7.69 -2.96 20.21
C LYS A 271 -6.46 -3.61 20.86
N PRO A 272 -6.57 -4.07 22.12
CA PRO A 272 -5.45 -4.72 22.79
C PRO A 272 -5.03 -5.98 22.02
N PRO A 273 -3.73 -6.20 21.78
CA PRO A 273 -3.24 -7.40 21.10
C PRO A 273 -3.50 -8.67 21.94
N PRO A 274 -3.41 -9.87 21.35
CA PRO A 274 -3.50 -11.13 22.09
C PRO A 274 -2.55 -11.19 23.28
N SER A 275 -3.05 -11.65 24.44
CA SER A 275 -2.38 -11.54 25.75
C SER A 275 -1.10 -12.36 25.92
N ASN A 276 -0.80 -13.27 24.99
CA ASN A 276 0.35 -14.16 25.03
C ASN A 276 1.56 -13.66 24.22
N MET A 277 1.52 -12.44 23.70
CA MET A 277 2.59 -11.91 22.83
C MET A 277 3.59 -11.04 23.60
N PRO A 278 4.90 -11.14 23.29
CA PRO A 278 5.90 -10.29 23.92
C PRO A 278 5.65 -8.82 23.55
N ALA A 279 5.79 -7.93 24.54
CA ALA A 279 5.60 -6.49 24.35
C ALA A 279 6.68 -5.85 23.47
N ILE A 280 7.89 -6.42 23.46
CA ILE A 280 9.02 -5.96 22.68
C ILE A 280 9.55 -7.13 21.86
N VAL A 281 9.70 -6.91 20.55
CA VAL A 281 10.40 -7.83 19.65
C VAL A 281 11.57 -7.08 19.06
N PHE A 282 12.71 -7.75 19.05
CA PHE A 282 13.91 -7.24 18.42
C PHE A 282 14.07 -7.92 17.07
N SER A 283 14.39 -7.17 16.02
CA SER A 283 14.82 -7.78 14.76
C SER A 283 16.11 -8.57 14.97
N GLU A 284 16.22 -9.71 14.28
CA GLU A 284 17.43 -10.52 14.28
C GLU A 284 18.61 -9.71 13.72
N ALA A 285 19.82 -9.97 14.23
CA ALA A 285 21.00 -9.30 13.71
C ALA A 285 21.21 -9.79 12.27
N ARG A 286 21.37 -8.86 11.32
CA ARG A 286 21.79 -9.22 9.96
C ARG A 286 23.18 -9.82 10.08
N GLU A 287 23.32 -11.11 9.78
CA GLU A 287 24.61 -11.68 9.41
C GLU A 287 25.06 -10.94 8.14
N GLY A 288 26.15 -10.18 8.27
CA GLY A 288 26.72 -9.37 7.19
C GLY A 288 27.46 -10.21 6.18
#